data_AF-A0A966WBM1-F1
#
_entry.id   AF-A0A966WBM1-F1
#
_cell.length_a   1.000
_cell.length_b   1.000
_cell.length_c   1.000
_cell.angle_alpha   90.00
_cell.angle_beta   90.00
_cell.angle_gamma   90.00
#
_symmetry.space_group_name_H-M   'P 1'
#
loop_
_entity.id
_entity.type
_entity.pdbx_description
1 polymer ?
#
loop_
_entity_poly.entity_id
_entity_poly.type
_entity_poly.pdbx_seq_one_letter_code
_entity_poly.pdbx_strand_id
1 'polypeptide(L)' 'MRTDCKHFESRTYNTGDTVRSCKLGLAPDAPWRCPADCPKFERRSMDVGWTHGTLVTGAAPAA' A
#
# COMPACT_ATOMS: atom_id res chain seq x y z
N MET A 1 12.43 0.63 4.91
CA MET A 1 11.33 -0.17 4.33
C MET A 1 10.56 0.73 3.38
N ARG A 2 10.11 0.25 2.22
CA ARG A 2 9.36 1.09 1.27
C ARG A 2 7.87 1.10 1.61
N THR A 3 7.29 2.26 1.87
CA THR A 3 5.86 2.45 2.19
C THR A 3 4.95 2.20 1.00
N ASP A 4 5.48 2.33 -0.21
CA ASP A 4 4.76 2.02 -1.45
C ASP A 4 4.76 0.52 -1.78
N CYS A 5 5.34 -0.35 -0.94
CA CYS A 5 5.30 -1.81 -1.13
C CYS A 5 3.96 -2.41 -0.65
N LYS A 6 3.39 -3.34 -1.41
CA LYS A 6 2.18 -4.09 -1.06
C LYS A 6 2.35 -4.96 0.20
N HIS A 7 3.58 -5.37 0.52
CA HIS A 7 3.91 -6.19 1.68
C HIS A 7 4.34 -5.37 2.92
N PHE A 8 4.24 -4.05 2.84
CA PHE A 8 4.49 -3.16 3.97
C PHE A 8 3.33 -3.25 4.97
N GLU A 9 3.64 -3.59 6.22
CA GLU A 9 2.70 -3.49 7.33
C GLU A 9 3.15 -2.42 8.33
N SER A 10 2.16 -1.70 8.86
CA SER A 10 2.35 -0.77 9.96
C SER A 10 1.28 -1.07 10.99
N ARG A 11 1.68 -1.48 12.19
CA ARG A 11 0.76 -1.82 13.27
C ARG A 11 1.07 -0.94 14.48
N THR A 12 0.05 -0.21 14.93
CA THR A 12 0.10 0.56 16.16
C THR A 12 -0.53 -0.26 17.26
N TYR A 13 0.19 -0.42 18.37
CA TYR A 13 -0.27 -1.14 19.56
C TYR A 13 -0.97 -0.19 20.53
N ASN A 14 -1.76 -0.76 21.45
CA ASN A 14 -2.52 0.02 22.44
C ASN A 14 -1.61 0.84 23.38
N THR A 15 -0.34 0.41 23.51
CA THR A 15 0.71 1.10 24.24
C THR A 15 1.22 2.39 23.57
N GLY A 16 0.85 2.62 22.29
CA GLY A 16 1.29 3.77 21.49
C GLY A 16 2.47 3.46 20.55
N ASP A 17 3.16 2.34 20.75
CA ASP A 17 4.24 1.91 19.86
C ASP A 17 3.72 1.58 18.46
N THR A 18 4.43 2.07 17.43
CA THR A 18 4.14 1.73 16.03
C THR A 18 5.29 0.93 15.45
N VAL A 19 5.00 -0.34 15.10
CA VAL A 19 5.95 -1.23 14.47
C VAL A 19 5.70 -1.25 12.96
N ARG A 20 6.78 -1.18 12.19
CA ARG A 20 6.77 -1.16 10.73
C ARG A 20 7.66 -2.28 10.22
N SER A 21 7.08 -3.23 9.51
CA SER A 21 7.79 -4.44 9.07
C SER A 21 7.35 -4.93 7.70
N CYS A 22 8.14 -5.83 7.11
CA CYS A 22 7.74 -6.60 5.95
C CYS A 22 7.01 -7.86 6.39
N LYS A 23 5.76 -8.05 5.95
CA LYS A 23 4.98 -9.27 6.26
C LYS A 23 5.67 -10.56 5.81
N LEU A 24 6.52 -10.48 4.78
CA LEU A 24 7.25 -11.62 4.22
C LEU A 24 8.56 -11.94 4.97
N GLY A 25 8.97 -11.14 5.94
CA GLY A 25 10.19 -11.39 6.72
C GLY A 25 11.49 -11.39 5.90
N LEU A 26 11.50 -10.75 4.73
CA LEU A 26 12.64 -10.77 3.79
C LEU A 26 13.89 -10.03 4.29
N ALA A 27 13.79 -9.31 5.41
CA ALA A 27 14.90 -8.60 6.03
C ALA A 27 15.07 -9.09 7.48
N PRO A 28 15.76 -10.22 7.70
CA PRO A 28 15.93 -10.81 9.02
C PRO A 28 16.74 -9.92 9.98
N ASP A 29 17.83 -9.29 9.50
CA ASP A 29 18.68 -8.41 10.30
C ASP A 29 18.08 -7.01 10.56
N ALA A 30 17.14 -6.58 9.74
CA ALA A 30 16.56 -5.24 9.83
C ALA A 30 15.12 -5.22 9.30
N PRO A 31 14.12 -5.65 10.09
CA PRO A 31 12.72 -5.73 9.63
C PRO A 31 12.13 -4.38 9.21
N TRP A 32 12.69 -3.26 9.71
CA TRP A 32 12.33 -1.90 9.34
C TRP A 32 13.01 -1.41 8.05
N ARG A 33 13.93 -2.18 7.46
CA ARG A 33 14.65 -1.86 6.22
C ARG A 33 14.32 -2.91 5.15
N CYS A 34 14.00 -2.44 3.93
CA CYS A 34 13.96 -3.36 2.79
C CYS A 34 15.40 -3.57 2.30
N PRO A 35 15.75 -4.75 1.79
CA PRO A 35 16.97 -4.93 1.02
C PRO A 35 16.96 -4.00 -0.21
N ALA A 36 18.15 -3.61 -0.68
CA ALA A 36 18.30 -2.70 -1.81
C ALA A 36 17.66 -3.25 -3.09
N ASP A 37 17.87 -4.54 -3.35
CA ASP A 37 17.21 -5.33 -4.40
C ASP A 37 16.22 -6.32 -3.76
N CYS A 38 15.02 -5.84 -3.45
CA CYS A 38 13.98 -6.71 -2.92
C CYS A 38 13.26 -7.44 -4.08
N PRO A 39 13.45 -8.77 -4.25
CA PRO A 39 12.89 -9.53 -5.38
C PRO A 39 11.37 -9.67 -5.32
N LYS A 40 10.76 -9.37 -4.15
CA LYS A 40 9.32 -9.40 -3.91
C LYS A 40 8.73 -8.00 -3.80
N PHE A 41 9.44 -6.97 -4.27
CA PHE A 41 8.91 -5.62 -4.27
C PHE A 41 7.78 -5.52 -5.30
N GLU A 42 6.55 -5.47 -4.78
CA GLU A 42 5.36 -5.11 -5.56
C GLU A 42 4.85 -3.75 -5.08
N ARG A 43 4.66 -2.81 -6.01
CA ARG A 43 4.07 -1.51 -5.67
C ARG A 43 2.60 -1.70 -5.28
N ARG A 44 2.20 -1.12 -4.16
CA ARG A 44 0.80 -1.07 -3.72
C ARG A 44 0.04 -0.20 -4.72
N SER A 45 -0.84 -0.82 -5.49
CA SER A 45 -1.81 -0.08 -6.31
C SER A 45 -2.79 0.65 -5.39
N MET A 46 -3.01 1.94 -5.66
CA MET A 46 -3.97 2.78 -4.94
C MET A 46 -5.43 2.41 -5.26
N ASP A 47 -5.65 1.58 -6.27
CA ASP A 47 -6.96 1.25 -6.84
C ASP A 47 -7.61 0.00 -6.21
N VAL A 48 -7.00 -0.59 -5.17
CA VAL A 48 -7.56 -1.77 -4.50
C VAL A 48 -8.90 -1.40 -3.85
N GLY A 49 -10.00 -1.84 -4.48
CA GLY A 49 -11.36 -1.62 -4.03
C GLY A 49 -12.14 -0.54 -4.78
N TRP A 50 -11.57 0.06 -5.84
CA TRP A 50 -12.30 0.98 -6.71
C TRP A 50 -12.74 0.28 -8.00
N THR A 51 -14.00 0.46 -8.38
CA THR A 51 -14.50 0.06 -9.69
C THR A 51 -14.44 1.27 -10.60
N HIS A 52 -13.72 1.16 -11.72
CA HIS A 52 -13.69 2.23 -12.72
C HIS A 52 -15.04 2.28 -13.44
N GLY A 53 -15.76 3.40 -13.28
CA GLY A 53 -16.99 3.68 -14.03
C GLY A 53 -16.71 4.38 -15.35
N THR A 54 -17.66 4.32 -16.28
CA THR A 54 -17.64 5.08 -17.52
C THR A 54 -18.31 6.44 -17.35
N LEU A 55 -17.73 7.50 -17.93
CA LEU A 55 -18.31 8.83 -17.93
C LEU A 55 -19.59 8.85 -18.79
N VAL A 56 -20.74 9.15 -18.19
CA VAL A 56 -22.01 9.35 -18.90
C VAL A 56 -22.27 10.85 -19.02
N THR A 57 -22.19 11.40 -20.23
CA THR A 57 -22.65 12.76 -20.50
C THR A 57 -24.17 12.75 -20.67
N GLY A 58 -24.90 13.16 -19.64
CA GLY A 58 -26.34 13.38 -19.74
C GLY A 58 -26.67 14.58 -20.63
N ALA A 59 -27.91 14.63 -21.16
CA ALA A 59 -28.41 15.80 -21.87
C ALA A 59 -28.50 17.01 -20.93
N ALA A 60 -28.05 18.18 -21.39
CA ALA A 60 -28.20 19.44 -20.65
C ALA A 60 -29.69 19.76 -20.43
N PRO A 61 -30.08 20.34 -19.28
CA PRO A 61 -31.46 20.75 -19.03
C PRO A 61 -31.89 21.83 -20.04
N ALA A 62 -33.16 21.77 -20.48
CA ALA A 62 -33.74 22.81 -21.32
C ALA A 62 -33.90 24.12 -20.53
N ALA A 63 -33.61 25.24 -21.19
CA ALA A 63 -33.66 26.59 -20.65
C ALA A 63 -35.10 27.10 -20.46
#